data_AF-A0A2E9WXP2-F1
#
_entry.id   AF-A0A2E9WXP2-F1
#
_cell.length_a   1.000
_cell.length_b   1.000
_cell.length_c   1.000
_cell.angle_alpha   90.00
_cell.angle_beta   90.00
_cell.angle_gamma   90.00
#
_symmetry.space_group_name_H-M   'P 1'
#
loop_
_entity.id
_entity.type
_entity.pdbx_description
1 polymer ?
#
loop_
_entity_poly.entity_id
_entity_poly.type
_entity_poly.pdbx_seq_one_letter_code
_entity_poly.pdbx_strand_id
1 'polypeptide(L)'
;MVGEYDEVVMSVIVPPVMEAGRPLPQAAFYPFMVGVTTDASRQHAIERWHLPHYMKNLHMDFTETEDELSLSISDDGQPVLDLSVTNFPGAPETVLFNAFTVNDEDRFKVNIFMDGQHTEHEEEAGSLTLHPHEMTQELTLDDISSVPFREQWFHGGLQTFEELEKI
;
A
#
# COMPACT_ATOMS: atom_id res chain seq x y z
N MET A 1 7.73 5.79 19.12
CA MET A 1 7.70 6.53 17.85
C MET A 1 8.66 5.80 16.92
N VAL A 2 8.24 5.43 15.72
CA VAL A 2 9.01 4.53 14.83
C VAL A 2 10.00 5.26 13.90
N GLY A 3 9.99 6.60 13.90
CA GLY A 3 10.86 7.40 13.02
C GLY A 3 10.32 7.51 11.60
N GLU A 4 11.11 8.11 10.71
CA GLU A 4 10.87 8.10 9.27
C GLU A 4 11.18 6.70 8.71
N TYR A 5 10.30 6.20 7.85
CA TYR A 5 10.44 4.93 7.17
C TYR A 5 9.59 4.95 5.89
N ASP A 6 9.94 4.08 4.96
CA ASP A 6 9.15 3.83 3.76
C ASP A 6 8.52 2.44 3.86
N GLU A 7 7.37 2.27 3.21
CA GLU A 7 6.57 1.07 3.25
C GLU A 7 6.00 0.77 1.86
N VAL A 8 5.98 -0.51 1.51
CA VAL A 8 5.22 -1.03 0.38
C VAL A 8 4.25 -2.09 0.90
N VAL A 9 2.99 -1.97 0.50
CA VAL A 9 1.93 -2.90 0.91
C VAL A 9 1.36 -3.56 -0.34
N MET A 10 1.45 -4.89 -0.40
CA MET A 10 0.80 -5.68 -1.44
C MET A 10 -0.50 -6.25 -0.87
N SER A 11 -1.60 -5.95 -1.55
CA SER A 11 -2.95 -6.23 -1.08
C SER A 11 -3.85 -6.73 -2.20
N VAL A 12 -4.85 -7.53 -1.82
CA VAL A 12 -6.00 -7.82 -2.69
C VAL A 12 -7.08 -6.77 -2.41
N ILE A 13 -7.67 -6.21 -3.47
CA ILE A 13 -8.86 -5.36 -3.33
C ILE A 13 -10.06 -6.25 -3.01
N VAL A 14 -10.74 -5.95 -1.92
CA VAL A 14 -11.92 -6.69 -1.43
C VAL A 14 -13.11 -5.76 -1.24
N PRO A 15 -14.35 -6.29 -1.16
CA PRO A 15 -15.52 -5.47 -0.87
C PRO A 15 -15.41 -4.77 0.50
N PRO A 16 -15.67 -3.46 0.59
CA PRO A 16 -15.71 -2.74 1.87
C PRO A 16 -16.95 -3.08 2.68
N VAL A 17 -16.91 -2.77 3.98
CA VAL A 17 -18.09 -2.85 4.86
C VAL A 17 -18.78 -1.49 4.88
N MET A 18 -20.06 -1.48 4.51
CA MET A 18 -20.90 -0.29 4.56
C MET A 18 -21.62 -0.18 5.91
N GLU A 19 -21.53 0.99 6.53
CA GLU A 19 -22.21 1.30 7.79
C GLU A 19 -23.21 2.44 7.59
N ALA A 20 -24.44 2.26 8.06
CA ALA A 20 -25.48 3.27 7.93
C ALA A 20 -25.07 4.57 8.66
N GLY A 21 -25.08 5.68 7.94
CA GLY A 21 -24.73 6.99 8.49
C GLY A 21 -23.23 7.30 8.55
N ARG A 22 -22.36 6.40 8.07
CA ARG A 22 -20.94 6.68 7.84
C ARG A 22 -20.64 6.97 6.37
N PRO A 23 -19.54 7.67 6.06
CA PRO A 23 -19.04 7.78 4.68
C PRO A 23 -18.84 6.39 4.06
N LEU A 24 -19.09 6.29 2.76
CA LEU A 24 -18.84 5.06 2.01
C LEU A 24 -17.33 4.92 1.77
N PRO A 25 -16.70 3.80 2.14
CA PRO A 25 -15.31 3.56 1.77
C PRO A 25 -15.16 3.43 0.26
N GLN A 26 -14.13 4.07 -0.31
CA GLN A 26 -13.83 4.01 -1.76
C GLN A 26 -13.37 2.62 -2.17
N ALA A 27 -12.60 1.94 -1.31
CA ALA A 27 -12.19 0.56 -1.49
C ALA A 27 -11.90 -0.09 -0.14
N ALA A 28 -11.68 -1.40 -0.18
CA ALA A 28 -11.05 -2.10 0.93
C ALA A 28 -9.92 -3.00 0.47
N PHE A 29 -8.97 -3.21 1.37
CA PHE A 29 -7.75 -3.95 1.09
C PHE A 29 -7.61 -5.11 2.07
N TYR A 30 -7.12 -6.24 1.56
CA TYR A 30 -6.63 -7.36 2.37
C TYR A 30 -5.12 -7.49 2.12
N PRO A 31 -4.27 -6.87 2.96
CA PRO A 31 -2.83 -6.98 2.82
C PRO A 31 -2.36 -8.40 3.04
N PHE A 32 -1.54 -8.90 2.12
CA PHE A 32 -0.93 -10.23 2.23
C PHE A 32 0.60 -10.17 2.36
N MET A 33 1.21 -9.00 2.10
CA MET A 33 2.64 -8.79 2.31
C MET A 33 2.94 -7.31 2.52
N VAL A 34 3.74 -6.99 3.54
CA VAL A 34 4.24 -5.64 3.84
C VAL A 34 5.76 -5.66 3.89
N GLY A 35 6.39 -4.74 3.18
CA GLY A 35 7.83 -4.49 3.25
C GLY A 35 8.11 -3.09 3.78
N VAL A 36 9.15 -2.95 4.60
CA VAL A 36 9.53 -1.66 5.21
C VAL A 36 11.04 -1.45 5.20
N THR A 37 11.48 -0.22 5.40
CA THR A 37 12.91 0.13 5.45
C THR A 37 13.54 0.03 6.85
N THR A 38 12.75 -0.15 7.92
CA THR A 38 13.26 -0.20 9.30
C THR A 38 12.67 -1.34 10.15
N ASP A 39 13.49 -1.87 11.07
CA ASP A 39 13.04 -2.88 12.03
C ASP A 39 11.96 -2.34 12.98
N ALA A 40 12.06 -1.07 13.37
CA ALA A 40 11.15 -0.43 14.32
C ALA A 40 9.74 -0.28 13.74
N SER A 41 9.62 0.13 12.47
CA SER A 41 8.32 0.19 11.80
C SER A 41 7.71 -1.20 11.62
N ARG A 42 8.51 -2.21 11.22
CA ARG A 42 8.05 -3.61 11.11
C ARG A 42 7.47 -4.13 12.42
N GLN A 43 8.22 -4.00 13.51
CA GLN A 43 7.78 -4.48 14.83
C GLN A 43 6.50 -3.78 15.27
N HIS A 44 6.42 -2.46 15.10
CA HIS A 44 5.23 -1.70 15.44
C HIS A 44 4.00 -2.16 14.65
N ALA A 45 4.15 -2.40 13.35
CA ALA A 45 3.06 -2.81 12.49
C ALA A 45 2.61 -4.26 12.75
N ILE A 46 3.53 -5.19 13.03
CA ILE A 46 3.20 -6.56 13.44
C ILE A 46 2.41 -6.55 14.76
N GLU A 47 2.90 -5.81 15.76
CA GLU A 47 2.30 -5.77 17.09
C GLU A 47 0.92 -5.10 17.09
N ARG A 48 0.79 -3.99 16.38
CA ARG A 48 -0.42 -3.16 16.40
C ARG A 48 -1.47 -3.60 15.39
N TRP A 49 -1.05 -4.05 14.22
CA TRP A 49 -1.94 -4.26 13.06
C TRP A 49 -1.98 -5.70 12.59
N HIS A 50 -1.17 -6.60 13.15
CA HIS A 50 -1.13 -8.02 12.77
C HIS A 50 -0.96 -8.23 11.26
N LEU A 51 -0.22 -7.34 10.60
CA LEU A 51 0.00 -7.44 9.16
C LEU A 51 1.08 -8.49 8.84
N PRO A 52 0.93 -9.24 7.74
CA PRO A 52 1.99 -10.14 7.26
C PRO A 52 3.17 -9.31 6.72
N HIS A 53 4.36 -9.56 7.24
CA HIS A 53 5.56 -8.79 6.89
C HIS A 53 6.65 -9.64 6.25
N TYR A 54 7.34 -9.05 5.28
CA TYR A 54 8.66 -9.50 4.88
C TYR A 54 9.65 -9.19 6.01
N MET A 55 10.45 -10.20 6.39
CA MET A 55 11.20 -10.16 7.65
C MET A 55 12.59 -9.52 7.55
N LYS A 56 12.86 -8.79 6.47
CA LYS A 56 14.08 -7.98 6.28
C LYS A 56 13.73 -6.53 5.94
N ASN A 57 14.70 -5.65 6.14
CA ASN A 57 14.59 -4.26 5.69
C ASN A 57 14.89 -4.18 4.21
N LEU A 58 14.03 -3.47 3.49
CA LEU A 58 14.20 -3.18 2.08
C LEU A 58 14.92 -1.84 1.91
N HIS A 59 15.51 -1.67 0.74
CA HIS A 59 15.92 -0.36 0.24
C HIS A 59 14.87 0.11 -0.77
N MET A 60 14.41 1.35 -0.62
CA MET A 60 13.39 1.97 -1.47
C MET A 60 13.93 3.31 -1.97
N ASP A 61 14.02 3.45 -3.28
CA ASP A 61 14.48 4.66 -3.94
C ASP A 61 13.31 5.29 -4.69
N PHE A 62 12.95 6.51 -4.29
CA PHE A 62 11.92 7.30 -4.94
C PHE A 62 12.56 8.36 -5.84
N THR A 63 12.11 8.44 -7.09
CA THR A 63 12.47 9.48 -8.04
C THR A 63 11.21 10.17 -8.52
N GLU A 64 11.00 11.40 -8.06
CA GLU A 64 9.89 12.24 -8.49
C GLU A 64 10.35 13.18 -9.62
N THR A 65 9.55 13.25 -10.67
CA THR A 65 9.72 14.16 -11.80
C THR A 65 8.46 15.00 -11.99
N GLU A 66 8.45 15.88 -13.00
CA GLU A 66 7.24 16.63 -13.35
C GLU A 66 6.11 15.70 -13.85
N ASP A 67 6.46 14.55 -14.44
CA ASP A 67 5.50 13.67 -15.15
C ASP A 67 5.16 12.39 -14.39
N GLU A 68 5.98 11.95 -13.44
CA GLU A 68 5.80 10.67 -12.73
C GLU A 68 6.56 10.59 -11.40
N LEU A 69 6.10 9.67 -10.54
CA LEU A 69 6.84 9.09 -9.44
C LEU A 69 7.29 7.68 -9.82
N SER A 70 8.60 7.45 -9.79
CA SER A 70 9.20 6.12 -9.95
C SER A 70 9.74 5.61 -8.61
N LEU A 71 9.50 4.34 -8.31
CA LEU A 71 9.94 3.63 -7.11
C LEU A 71 10.69 2.36 -7.52
N SER A 72 11.92 2.21 -7.05
CA SER A 72 12.69 0.96 -7.12
C SER A 72 12.90 0.38 -5.73
N ILE A 73 12.63 -0.91 -5.57
CA ILE A 73 12.77 -1.65 -4.31
C ILE A 73 13.80 -2.77 -4.46
N SER A 74 14.73 -2.88 -3.50
CA SER A 74 15.71 -3.96 -3.44
C SER A 74 15.91 -4.55 -2.03
N ASP A 75 16.36 -5.79 -1.97
CA ASP A 75 16.84 -6.50 -0.77
C ASP A 75 18.31 -6.87 -0.97
N ASP A 76 19.22 -6.25 -0.22
CA ASP A 76 20.68 -6.48 -0.34
C ASP A 76 21.21 -6.43 -1.79
N GLY A 77 20.68 -5.48 -2.58
CA GLY A 77 21.02 -5.30 -3.99
C GLY A 77 20.32 -6.24 -4.97
N GLN A 78 19.52 -7.20 -4.49
CA GLN A 78 18.61 -7.98 -5.35
C GLN A 78 17.35 -7.16 -5.62
N PRO A 79 16.95 -6.95 -6.88
CA PRO A 79 15.73 -6.22 -7.20
C PRO A 79 14.49 -7.01 -6.74
N VAL A 80 13.49 -6.29 -6.24
CA VAL A 80 12.22 -6.85 -5.74
C VAL A 80 11.05 -6.39 -6.61
N LEU A 81 10.91 -5.08 -6.75
CA LEU A 81 9.80 -4.45 -7.47
C LEU A 81 10.25 -3.09 -8.02
N ASP A 82 9.79 -2.76 -9.22
CA ASP A 82 9.80 -1.39 -9.75
C ASP A 82 8.36 -0.97 -10.06
N LEU A 83 8.01 0.27 -9.70
CA LEU A 83 6.69 0.87 -9.91
C LEU A 83 6.86 2.27 -10.48
N SER A 84 6.04 2.64 -11.47
CA SER A 84 5.84 4.04 -11.85
C SER A 84 4.37 4.43 -11.76
N VAL A 85 4.13 5.62 -11.22
CA VAL A 85 2.81 6.25 -11.12
C VAL A 85 2.89 7.62 -11.77
N THR A 86 1.97 7.90 -12.70
CA THR A 86 1.98 9.14 -13.47
C THR A 86 1.42 10.32 -12.67
N ASN A 87 1.98 11.50 -12.93
CA ASN A 87 1.66 12.73 -12.24
C ASN A 87 0.61 13.53 -13.02
N PHE A 88 -0.66 13.42 -12.59
CA PHE A 88 -1.74 14.23 -13.11
C PHE A 88 -2.07 15.41 -12.19
N PRO A 89 -2.78 16.46 -12.64
CA PRO A 89 -3.24 17.51 -11.76
C PRO A 89 -4.19 16.97 -10.67
N GLY A 90 -3.77 17.04 -9.41
CA GLY A 90 -4.55 16.59 -8.27
C GLY A 90 -5.54 17.63 -7.73
N ALA A 91 -6.44 17.17 -6.86
CA ALA A 91 -7.35 18.00 -6.10
C ALA A 91 -7.30 17.64 -4.60
N PRO A 92 -7.58 18.58 -3.67
CA PRO A 92 -7.68 18.25 -2.26
C PRO A 92 -8.83 17.27 -2.01
N GLU A 93 -8.52 16.12 -1.41
CA GLU A 93 -9.49 15.09 -1.09
C GLU A 93 -9.15 14.35 0.21
N THR A 94 -10.19 13.90 0.91
CA THR A 94 -10.08 12.93 2.01
C THR A 94 -10.82 11.66 1.60
N VAL A 95 -10.09 10.56 1.46
CA VAL A 95 -10.63 9.26 1.05
C VAL A 95 -10.65 8.29 2.22
N LEU A 96 -11.78 7.60 2.39
CA LEU A 96 -11.93 6.50 3.35
C LEU A 96 -11.68 5.15 2.67
N PHE A 97 -10.81 4.34 3.26
CA PHE A 97 -10.61 2.94 2.93
C PHE A 97 -10.87 2.04 4.13
N ASN A 98 -11.15 0.76 3.88
CA ASN A 98 -11.01 -0.27 4.92
C ASN A 98 -9.75 -1.09 4.67
N ALA A 99 -9.11 -1.56 5.73
CA ALA A 99 -8.17 -2.67 5.65
C ALA A 99 -8.62 -3.81 6.56
N PHE A 100 -8.44 -5.03 6.09
CA PHE A 100 -8.79 -6.26 6.80
C PHE A 100 -7.55 -7.10 7.03
N THR A 101 -7.49 -7.74 8.19
CA THR A 101 -6.40 -8.66 8.55
C THR A 101 -6.92 -9.80 9.42
N VAL A 102 -6.10 -10.82 9.61
CA VAL A 102 -6.37 -11.97 10.47
C VAL A 102 -5.19 -12.19 11.42
N ASN A 103 -5.50 -12.60 12.64
CA ASN A 103 -4.50 -13.07 13.59
C ASN A 103 -5.06 -14.32 14.27
N ASP A 104 -4.47 -15.48 14.00
CA ASP A 104 -5.01 -16.78 14.38
C ASP A 104 -6.48 -16.97 13.91
N GLU A 105 -7.42 -17.12 14.86
CA GLU A 105 -8.85 -17.28 14.59
C GLU A 105 -9.60 -15.95 14.51
N ASP A 106 -8.94 -14.84 14.87
CA ASP A 106 -9.54 -13.52 14.97
C ASP A 106 -9.42 -12.75 13.65
N ARG A 107 -10.48 -11.99 13.34
CA ARG A 107 -10.57 -11.15 12.14
C ARG A 107 -10.68 -9.70 12.57
N PHE A 108 -10.03 -8.82 11.83
CA PHE A 108 -9.99 -7.41 12.17
C PHE A 108 -10.29 -6.53 10.95
N LYS A 109 -10.84 -5.35 11.24
CA LYS A 109 -11.06 -4.24 10.31
C LYS A 109 -10.45 -2.98 10.89
N VAL A 110 -9.87 -2.13 10.06
CA VAL A 110 -9.54 -0.75 10.40
C VAL A 110 -10.02 0.21 9.31
N ASN A 111 -10.52 1.36 9.71
CA ASN A 111 -10.80 2.47 8.80
C ASN A 111 -9.53 3.30 8.63
N ILE A 112 -9.17 3.57 7.38
CA ILE A 112 -8.00 4.35 6.99
C ILE A 112 -8.50 5.59 6.26
N PHE A 113 -8.08 6.77 6.69
CA PHE A 113 -8.32 8.01 5.96
C PHE A 113 -7.03 8.50 5.34
N MET A 114 -7.05 8.72 4.03
CA MET A 114 -5.99 9.35 3.26
C MET A 114 -6.42 10.78 2.93
N ASP A 115 -5.70 11.77 3.45
CA ASP A 115 -5.96 13.19 3.20
C ASP A 115 -4.81 13.82 2.43
N GLY A 116 -5.05 14.51 1.33
CA GLY A 116 -3.97 15.15 0.57
C GLY A 116 -4.41 15.74 -0.77
N GLN A 117 -3.44 16.18 -1.58
CA GLN A 117 -3.69 16.43 -2.99
C GLN A 117 -3.73 15.07 -3.70
N HIS A 118 -4.92 14.65 -4.11
CA HIS A 118 -5.17 13.32 -4.68
C HIS A 118 -5.27 13.38 -6.20
N THR A 119 -4.61 12.43 -6.85
CA THR A 119 -4.77 12.11 -8.27
C THR A 119 -5.28 10.68 -8.39
N GLU A 120 -6.30 10.46 -9.21
CA GLU A 120 -6.79 9.13 -9.59
C GLU A 120 -7.14 9.13 -11.07
N HIS A 121 -6.67 8.14 -11.82
CA HIS A 121 -7.05 7.94 -13.22
C HIS A 121 -6.87 6.48 -13.66
N GLU A 122 -7.47 6.15 -14.81
CA GLU A 122 -7.49 4.81 -15.42
C GLU A 122 -6.93 4.87 -16.85
N GLU A 123 -5.84 5.64 -17.04
CA GLU A 123 -5.21 5.87 -18.36
C GLU A 123 -4.17 4.80 -18.71
N GLU A 124 -3.93 3.83 -17.81
CA GLU A 124 -3.01 2.70 -18.03
C GLU A 124 -1.59 3.15 -18.42
N ALA A 125 -1.09 4.23 -17.82
CA ALA A 125 0.15 4.90 -18.23
C ALA A 125 1.34 4.58 -17.32
N GLY A 126 1.09 4.18 -16.07
CA GLY A 126 2.08 3.69 -15.13
C GLY A 126 2.57 2.28 -15.47
N SER A 127 3.44 1.74 -14.60
CA SER A 127 4.01 0.42 -14.80
C SER A 127 4.34 -0.30 -13.49
N LEU A 128 4.29 -1.62 -13.52
CA LEU A 128 4.71 -2.49 -12.42
C LEU A 128 5.59 -3.61 -12.98
N THR A 129 6.79 -3.76 -12.42
CA THR A 129 7.67 -4.91 -12.66
C THR A 129 7.91 -5.63 -11.35
N LEU A 130 7.51 -6.90 -11.26
CA LEU A 130 7.88 -7.77 -10.15
C LEU A 130 9.08 -8.63 -10.55
N HIS A 131 10.13 -8.62 -9.73
CA HIS A 131 11.30 -9.46 -9.93
C HIS A 131 11.17 -10.76 -9.13
N PRO A 132 11.80 -11.86 -9.56
CA PRO A 132 11.85 -13.08 -8.76
C PRO A 132 12.51 -12.83 -7.40
N HIS A 133 11.70 -12.85 -6.33
CA HIS A 133 12.15 -12.56 -4.98
C HIS A 133 11.20 -13.22 -3.94
N GLU A 134 11.69 -13.54 -2.74
CA GLU A 134 10.88 -14.20 -1.68
C GLU A 134 9.62 -13.41 -1.34
N MET A 135 9.72 -12.08 -1.34
CA MET A 135 8.60 -11.18 -1.06
C MET A 135 7.48 -11.27 -2.12
N THR A 136 7.83 -11.53 -3.37
CA THR A 136 6.92 -11.54 -4.53
C THR A 136 6.63 -12.94 -5.04
N GLN A 137 7.21 -14.00 -4.46
CA GLN A 137 7.16 -15.36 -5.01
C GLN A 137 5.75 -15.97 -5.09
N GLU A 138 4.83 -15.53 -4.23
CA GLU A 138 3.42 -15.95 -4.25
C GLU A 138 2.60 -15.19 -5.30
N LEU A 139 3.21 -14.19 -5.94
CA LEU A 139 2.66 -13.45 -7.07
C LEU A 139 3.26 -14.00 -8.36
N THR A 140 2.50 -14.82 -9.05
CA THR A 140 2.83 -15.25 -10.39
C THR A 140 2.61 -14.08 -11.34
N LEU A 141 3.65 -13.67 -12.07
CA LEU A 141 3.60 -12.59 -13.08
C LEU A 141 2.51 -12.84 -14.14
N ASP A 142 2.14 -14.10 -14.38
CA ASP A 142 1.05 -14.46 -15.29
C ASP A 142 -0.34 -14.02 -14.75
N ASP A 143 -0.46 -13.78 -13.44
CA ASP A 143 -1.71 -13.38 -12.77
C ASP A 143 -1.78 -11.88 -12.49
N ILE A 144 -0.70 -11.13 -12.71
CA ILE A 144 -0.61 -9.69 -12.42
C ILE A 144 -0.24 -8.92 -13.67
N SER A 145 -1.12 -8.01 -14.07
CA SER A 145 -0.84 -7.06 -15.14
C SER A 145 0.32 -6.15 -14.76
N SER A 146 1.32 -6.03 -15.65
CA SER A 146 2.39 -5.04 -15.54
C SER A 146 1.91 -3.61 -15.81
N VAL A 147 0.67 -3.46 -16.28
CA VAL A 147 0.02 -2.17 -16.53
C VAL A 147 -1.10 -1.99 -15.51
N PRO A 148 -1.04 -0.94 -14.66
CA PRO A 148 -2.06 -0.70 -13.67
C PRO A 148 -3.35 -0.24 -14.37
N PHE A 149 -4.48 -0.87 -14.03
CA PHE A 149 -5.79 -0.39 -14.47
C PHE A 149 -6.13 0.97 -13.87
N ARG A 150 -5.72 1.21 -12.62
CA ARG A 150 -5.93 2.46 -11.90
C ARG A 150 -4.67 2.87 -11.16
N GLU A 151 -4.31 4.13 -11.30
CA GLU A 151 -3.23 4.80 -10.59
C GLU A 151 -3.83 5.77 -9.57
N GLN A 152 -3.28 5.80 -8.36
CA GLN A 152 -3.68 6.72 -7.30
C GLN A 152 -2.44 7.28 -6.59
N TRP A 153 -2.39 8.59 -6.39
CA TRP A 153 -1.31 9.24 -5.64
C TRP A 153 -1.83 10.40 -4.77
N PHE A 154 -1.52 10.34 -3.48
CA PHE A 154 -1.75 11.40 -2.50
C PHE A 154 -0.45 12.18 -2.27
N HIS A 155 -0.28 13.33 -2.92
CA HIS A 155 0.93 14.14 -2.81
C HIS A 155 1.00 14.82 -1.43
N GLY A 156 2.08 14.52 -0.68
CA GLY A 156 2.29 15.05 0.68
C GLY A 156 1.14 14.72 1.64
N GLY A 157 0.47 13.58 1.42
CA GLY A 157 -0.73 13.22 2.15
C GLY A 157 -0.48 12.78 3.59
N LEU A 158 -1.55 12.82 4.39
CA LEU A 158 -1.60 12.29 5.75
C LEU A 158 -2.48 11.04 5.77
N GLN A 159 -1.90 9.92 6.19
CA GLN A 159 -2.63 8.70 6.51
C GLN A 159 -2.99 8.67 7.99
N THR A 160 -4.27 8.47 8.30
CA THR A 160 -4.75 8.27 9.67
C THR A 160 -5.54 6.97 9.78
N PHE A 161 -5.48 6.36 10.96
CA PHE A 161 -6.11 5.08 11.25
C PHE A 161 -7.06 5.23 12.43
N GLU A 162 -8.26 4.70 12.31
CA GLU A 162 -9.10 4.45 13.49
C GLU A 162 -8.54 3.29 14.32
N GLU A 163 -9.20 2.99 15.45
CA GLU A 163 -8.85 1.82 16.25
C GLU A 163 -9.10 0.53 15.47
N LEU A 164 -8.24 -0.47 15.68
CA LEU A 164 -8.41 -1.79 15.08
C LEU A 164 -9.62 -2.48 15.72
N GLU A 165 -10.63 -2.80 14.92
CA GLU A 165 -11.87 -3.42 15.34
C GLU A 165 -11.83 -4.93 15.07
N LYS A 166 -12.18 -5.75 16.06
CA LYS A 166 -12.42 -7.19 15.86
C LYS A 166 -13.83 -7.43 15.27
N ILE A 167 -13.93 -8.22 14.21
CA ILE A 167 -15.18 -8.47 13.45
C ILE A 167 -15.59 -9.93 13.37
#